data_AF-A0A4D7AN41-F1
#
_entry.id   AF-A0A4D7AN41-F1
#
_cell.length_a   1.000
_cell.length_b   1.000
_cell.length_c   1.000
_cell.angle_alpha   90.00
_cell.angle_beta   90.00
_cell.angle_gamma   90.00
#
_symmetry.space_group_name_H-M   'P 1'
#
loop_
_entity.id
_entity.type
_entity.pdbx_description
1 polymer ?
#
loop_
_entity_poly.entity_id
_entity_poly.type
_entity_poly.pdbx_seq_one_letter_code
_entity_poly.pdbx_strand_id
1 'polypeptide(L)'
;MNGPIAVLAGTPVDTRMGVAYLEERGLPGVPFPLSRGPREQTAFQHAPAADKRRQALAVLRGAMAQGCRRAFVYCNSLSAAVDFPGLAEETGMRIVTPLDVYRRLALRYRALGVIAANAQGLSGIEKVLLEANPALDLLGACALPVVLAVEAGMPPEELVERYRLAALAAWFADGGMEALVLGCTHFPYFKEALAARTRLPLVDPAEEMLRLLTQ
;
A
#
# COMPACT_ATOMS: atom_id res chain seq x y z
N MET A 1 -11.56 -16.15 -16.34
CA MET A 1 -10.97 -15.20 -15.37
C MET A 1 -11.12 -13.74 -15.82
N ASN A 2 -12.22 -13.37 -16.50
CA ASN A 2 -12.36 -12.08 -17.21
C ASN A 2 -13.35 -11.10 -16.55
N GLY A 3 -13.70 -11.32 -15.28
CA GLY A 3 -14.60 -10.41 -14.56
C GLY A 3 -13.87 -9.16 -14.04
N PRO A 4 -14.61 -8.07 -13.74
CA PRO A 4 -14.04 -6.86 -13.15
C PRO A 4 -13.30 -7.16 -11.86
N ILE A 5 -12.26 -6.36 -11.59
CA ILE A 5 -11.42 -6.43 -10.41
C ILE A 5 -11.77 -5.24 -9.51
N ALA A 6 -12.20 -5.50 -8.29
CA ALA A 6 -12.46 -4.45 -7.32
C ALA A 6 -11.12 -3.84 -6.88
N VAL A 7 -10.94 -2.53 -7.04
CA VAL A 7 -9.80 -1.80 -6.49
C VAL A 7 -10.26 -1.12 -5.21
N LEU A 8 -9.81 -1.64 -4.07
CA LEU A 8 -10.13 -1.07 -2.76
C LEU A 8 -8.92 -0.30 -2.25
N ALA A 9 -9.06 0.99 -1.95
CA ALA A 9 -7.98 1.75 -1.36
C ALA A 9 -8.48 2.77 -0.32
N GLY A 10 -7.57 3.56 0.24
CA GLY A 10 -7.87 4.43 1.36
C GLY A 10 -8.68 5.66 0.97
N THR A 11 -8.41 6.24 -0.19
CA THR A 11 -8.97 7.51 -0.66
C THR A 11 -9.45 7.37 -2.11
N PRO A 12 -10.18 8.37 -2.66
CA PRO A 12 -10.53 8.35 -4.07
C PRO A 12 -9.30 8.43 -4.99
N VAL A 13 -8.18 9.02 -4.54
CA VAL A 13 -6.98 9.22 -5.36
C VAL A 13 -6.19 7.92 -5.51
N ASP A 14 -5.80 7.26 -4.41
CA ASP A 14 -5.08 5.98 -4.49
C ASP A 14 -5.94 4.87 -5.11
N THR A 15 -7.27 4.92 -4.91
CA THR A 15 -8.20 4.01 -5.60
C THR A 15 -8.10 4.18 -7.12
N ARG A 16 -8.12 5.42 -7.63
CA ARG A 16 -7.95 5.67 -9.07
C ARG A 16 -6.56 5.29 -9.57
N MET A 17 -5.51 5.51 -8.77
CA MET A 17 -4.15 5.06 -9.11
C MET A 17 -4.10 3.54 -9.27
N GLY A 18 -4.75 2.79 -8.37
CA GLY A 18 -4.84 1.33 -8.49
C GLY A 18 -5.65 0.87 -9.70
N VAL A 19 -6.73 1.58 -10.06
CA VAL A 19 -7.49 1.31 -11.30
C VAL A 19 -6.61 1.55 -12.53
N ALA A 20 -5.96 2.71 -12.62
CA ALA A 20 -5.05 3.03 -13.72
C ALA A 20 -3.93 1.99 -13.86
N TYR A 21 -3.34 1.57 -12.74
CA TYR A 21 -2.31 0.53 -12.71
C TYR A 21 -2.76 -0.80 -13.35
N LEU A 22 -4.02 -1.21 -13.11
CA LEU A 22 -4.63 -2.39 -13.72
C LEU A 22 -4.96 -2.18 -15.20
N GLU A 23 -5.54 -1.03 -15.56
CA GLU A 23 -5.96 -0.71 -16.92
C GLU A 23 -4.78 -0.61 -17.89
N GLU A 24 -3.65 -0.04 -17.46
CA GLU A 24 -2.38 -0.05 -18.20
C GLU A 24 -1.90 -1.45 -18.56
N ARG A 25 -2.38 -2.48 -17.84
CA ARG A 25 -2.04 -3.89 -18.02
C ARG A 25 -3.20 -4.70 -18.60
N GLY A 26 -4.21 -4.02 -19.15
CA GLY A 26 -5.34 -4.64 -19.84
C GLY A 26 -6.35 -5.31 -18.90
N LEU A 27 -6.39 -4.94 -17.62
CA LEU A 27 -7.30 -5.52 -16.64
C LEU A 27 -8.38 -4.52 -16.22
N PRO A 28 -9.67 -4.91 -16.21
CA PRO A 28 -10.77 -4.00 -15.90
C PRO A 28 -10.87 -3.76 -14.39
N GLY A 29 -10.37 -2.62 -13.90
CA GLY A 29 -10.49 -2.18 -12.51
C GLY A 29 -11.80 -1.43 -12.24
N VAL A 30 -12.39 -1.63 -11.06
CA VAL A 30 -13.58 -0.91 -10.60
C VAL A 30 -13.28 -0.26 -9.25
N PRO A 31 -13.47 1.08 -9.09
CA PRO A 31 -13.00 1.81 -7.91
C PRO A 31 -13.93 1.67 -6.69
N PHE A 32 -13.34 1.40 -5.52
CA PHE A 32 -14.02 1.30 -4.23
C PHE A 32 -13.20 1.97 -3.09
N PRO A 33 -13.22 3.30 -2.96
CA PRO A 33 -12.52 3.99 -1.87
C PRO A 33 -13.23 3.80 -0.53
N LEU A 34 -12.48 3.65 0.56
CA LEU A 34 -13.07 3.52 1.91
C LEU A 34 -13.33 4.84 2.63
N SER A 35 -12.49 5.84 2.40
CA SER A 35 -12.57 7.17 3.04
C SER A 35 -12.55 8.27 1.99
N ARG A 36 -12.88 9.52 2.37
CA ARG A 36 -12.91 10.66 1.45
C ARG A 36 -11.53 11.29 1.24
N GLY A 37 -10.55 11.00 2.11
CA GLY A 37 -9.19 11.52 2.00
C GLY A 37 -8.23 10.97 3.06
N PRO A 38 -6.95 11.39 3.05
CA PRO A 38 -5.88 10.74 3.81
C PRO A 38 -6.03 10.85 5.32
N ARG A 39 -6.59 11.97 5.81
CA ARG A 39 -6.83 12.19 7.24
C ARG A 39 -7.97 11.33 7.77
N GLU A 40 -9.07 11.22 7.02
CA GLU A 40 -10.18 10.33 7.35
C GLU A 40 -9.73 8.87 7.29
N GLN A 41 -8.93 8.50 6.29
CA GLN A 41 -8.32 7.16 6.22
C GLN A 41 -7.39 6.89 7.40
N THR A 42 -6.69 7.90 7.93
CA THR A 42 -5.91 7.76 9.16
C THR A 42 -6.82 7.56 10.37
N ALA A 43 -7.88 8.35 10.51
CA ALA A 43 -8.87 8.17 11.57
C ALA A 43 -9.54 6.77 11.54
N PHE A 44 -9.86 6.27 10.34
CA PHE A 44 -10.43 4.93 10.15
C PHE A 44 -9.57 3.83 10.79
N GLN A 45 -8.23 3.92 10.71
CA GLN A 45 -7.34 2.89 11.25
C GLN A 45 -7.44 2.75 12.78
N HIS A 46 -7.79 3.83 13.47
CA HIS A 46 -7.99 3.89 14.92
C HIS A 46 -9.42 3.53 15.35
N ALA A 47 -10.34 3.35 14.41
CA ALA A 47 -11.71 2.93 14.74
C ALA A 47 -11.72 1.50 15.33
N PRO A 48 -12.75 1.14 16.11
CA PRO A 48 -12.92 -0.20 16.64
C PRO A 48 -12.84 -1.27 15.55
N ALA A 49 -12.26 -2.43 15.87
CA ALA A 49 -12.07 -3.51 14.90
C ALA A 49 -13.39 -3.95 14.22
N ALA A 50 -14.48 -4.01 14.98
CA ALA A 50 -15.81 -4.32 14.46
C ALA A 50 -16.30 -3.28 13.42
N ASP A 51 -16.01 -2.00 13.63
CA ASP A 51 -16.38 -0.92 12.72
C ASP A 51 -15.57 -0.98 11.42
N LYS A 52 -14.25 -1.15 11.55
CA LYS A 52 -13.35 -1.31 10.41
C LYS A 52 -13.76 -2.50 9.53
N ARG A 53 -14.03 -3.64 10.17
CA ARG A 53 -14.50 -4.86 9.50
C ARG A 53 -15.84 -4.64 8.81
N ARG A 54 -16.82 -4.04 9.49
CA ARG A 54 -18.16 -3.77 8.92
C ARG A 54 -18.06 -2.91 7.67
N GLN A 55 -17.27 -1.83 7.71
CA GLN A 55 -17.11 -0.92 6.58
C GLN A 55 -16.40 -1.60 5.40
N ALA A 56 -15.29 -2.31 5.65
CA ALA A 56 -14.59 -3.04 4.59
C ALA A 56 -15.46 -4.13 3.94
N LEU A 57 -16.22 -4.89 4.74
CA LEU A 57 -17.14 -5.90 4.23
C LEU A 57 -18.29 -5.28 3.42
N ALA A 58 -18.83 -4.14 3.84
CA ALA A 58 -19.87 -3.44 3.07
C ALA A 58 -19.35 -3.04 1.67
N VAL A 59 -18.11 -2.54 1.60
CA VAL A 59 -17.46 -2.22 0.33
C VAL A 59 -17.26 -3.46 -0.53
N LEU A 60 -16.75 -4.56 0.03
CA LEU A 60 -16.57 -5.83 -0.70
C LEU A 60 -17.91 -6.37 -1.23
N ARG A 61 -18.98 -6.34 -0.43
CA ARG A 61 -20.32 -6.75 -0.88
C ARG A 61 -20.84 -5.87 -2.02
N GLY A 62 -20.58 -4.56 -1.97
CA GLY A 62 -20.86 -3.65 -3.08
C GLY A 62 -20.11 -4.03 -4.35
N ALA A 63 -18.84 -4.41 -4.24
CA ALA A 63 -18.05 -4.90 -5.36
C ALA A 63 -18.55 -6.22 -5.93
N MET A 64 -18.95 -7.16 -5.06
CA MET A 64 -19.55 -8.43 -5.47
C MET A 64 -20.87 -8.23 -6.22
N ALA A 65 -21.69 -7.27 -5.81
CA ALA A 65 -22.93 -6.90 -6.51
C ALA A 65 -22.66 -6.36 -7.92
N GLN A 66 -21.48 -5.78 -8.16
CA GLN A 66 -21.01 -5.36 -9.49
C GLN A 66 -20.26 -6.47 -10.25
N GLY A 67 -20.34 -7.72 -9.78
CA GLY A 67 -19.74 -8.89 -10.45
C GLY A 67 -18.25 -9.10 -10.15
N CYS A 68 -17.64 -8.32 -9.25
CA CYS A 68 -16.24 -8.52 -8.88
C CYS A 68 -16.09 -9.81 -8.05
N ARG A 69 -15.17 -10.68 -8.48
CA ARG A 69 -14.78 -11.89 -7.72
C ARG A 69 -13.35 -11.82 -7.17
N ARG A 70 -12.63 -10.77 -7.59
CA ARG A 70 -11.24 -10.48 -7.20
C ARG A 70 -11.20 -9.06 -6.63
N ALA A 71 -10.42 -8.88 -5.57
CA ALA A 71 -10.16 -7.58 -4.98
C ALA A 71 -8.65 -7.32 -4.92
N PHE A 72 -8.24 -6.22 -5.53
CA PHE A 72 -6.93 -5.62 -5.43
C PHE A 72 -6.99 -4.53 -4.37
N VAL A 73 -6.58 -4.86 -3.14
CA VAL A 73 -6.58 -3.92 -2.03
C VAL A 73 -5.33 -3.04 -2.15
N TYR A 74 -5.44 -1.94 -2.87
CA TYR A 74 -4.36 -1.03 -3.20
C TYR A 74 -4.11 0.02 -2.11
N CYS A 75 -3.98 -0.42 -0.84
CA CYS A 75 -3.66 0.47 0.26
C CYS A 75 -2.99 -0.27 1.42
N ASN A 76 -1.76 0.14 1.75
CA ASN A 76 -0.96 -0.45 2.84
C ASN A 76 -1.62 -0.27 4.21
N SER A 77 -2.06 0.94 4.51
CA SER A 77 -2.62 1.30 5.81
C SER A 77 -3.99 0.66 6.05
N LEU A 78 -4.78 0.50 4.98
CA LEU A 78 -6.02 -0.28 5.03
C LEU A 78 -5.72 -1.77 5.27
N SER A 79 -4.76 -2.33 4.55
CA SER A 79 -4.38 -3.74 4.70
C SER A 79 -3.83 -4.07 6.08
N ALA A 80 -3.16 -3.11 6.72
CA ALA A 80 -2.72 -3.20 8.11
C ALA A 80 -3.86 -3.17 9.12
N ALA A 81 -4.97 -2.48 8.80
CA ALA A 81 -6.02 -2.18 9.76
C ALA A 81 -7.23 -3.14 9.71
N VAL A 82 -7.35 -3.92 8.64
CA VAL A 82 -8.49 -4.83 8.36
C VAL A 82 -7.98 -6.23 8.09
N ASP A 83 -8.64 -7.22 8.70
CA ASP A 83 -8.40 -8.65 8.45
C ASP A 83 -8.97 -9.09 7.09
N PHE A 84 -8.24 -8.81 6.01
CA PHE A 84 -8.61 -9.25 4.67
C PHE A 84 -8.59 -10.77 4.47
N PRO A 85 -7.68 -11.56 5.08
CA PRO A 85 -7.77 -13.01 5.05
C PRO A 85 -9.12 -13.54 5.55
N GLY A 86 -9.58 -13.09 6.72
CA GLY A 86 -10.89 -13.49 7.23
C GLY A 86 -12.05 -13.03 6.35
N LEU A 87 -11.95 -11.85 5.72
CA LEU A 87 -12.94 -11.38 4.75
C LEU A 87 -12.93 -12.17 3.43
N ALA A 88 -11.76 -12.64 2.99
CA ALA A 88 -11.63 -13.48 1.81
C ALA A 88 -12.31 -14.84 2.04
N GLU A 89 -12.11 -15.45 3.22
CA GLU A 89 -12.78 -16.68 3.64
C GLU A 89 -14.31 -16.50 3.72
N GLU A 90 -14.79 -15.42 4.35
CA GLU A 90 -16.24 -15.15 4.46
C GLU A 90 -16.90 -14.93 3.09
N THR A 91 -16.25 -14.16 2.21
CA THR A 91 -16.86 -13.71 0.94
C THR A 91 -16.62 -14.66 -0.23
N GLY A 92 -15.64 -15.55 -0.12
CA GLY A 92 -15.14 -16.37 -1.23
C GLY A 92 -14.44 -15.55 -2.33
N MET A 93 -14.13 -14.27 -2.08
CA MET A 93 -13.38 -13.44 -3.02
C MET A 93 -11.89 -13.77 -2.96
N ARG A 94 -11.22 -13.71 -4.11
CA ARG A 94 -9.75 -13.68 -4.12
C ARG A 94 -9.30 -12.26 -3.80
N ILE A 95 -8.78 -12.05 -2.60
CA ILE A 95 -8.31 -10.73 -2.14
C ILE A 95 -6.78 -10.76 -2.09
N VAL A 96 -6.13 -9.76 -2.68
CA VAL A 96 -4.67 -9.55 -2.57
C VAL A 96 -4.38 -8.18 -2.02
N THR A 97 -3.43 -8.10 -1.10
CA THR A 97 -2.98 -6.91 -0.38
C THR A 97 -1.48 -6.70 -0.56
N PRO A 98 -0.93 -5.50 -0.27
CA PRO A 98 0.51 -5.29 -0.26
C PRO A 98 1.23 -6.13 0.81
N LEU A 99 0.53 -6.49 1.89
CA LEU A 99 1.11 -7.29 2.98
C LEU A 99 1.47 -8.71 2.52
N ASP A 100 0.74 -9.26 1.53
CA ASP A 100 1.06 -10.55 0.92
C ASP A 100 2.43 -10.55 0.23
N VAL A 101 2.82 -9.40 -0.32
CA VAL A 101 4.14 -9.17 -0.92
C VAL A 101 5.21 -9.05 0.16
N TYR A 102 4.96 -8.24 1.20
CA TYR A 102 5.95 -8.01 2.25
C TYR A 102 6.32 -9.28 3.02
N ARG A 103 5.36 -10.20 3.25
CA ARG A 103 5.65 -11.51 3.84
C ARG A 103 6.71 -12.29 3.05
N ARG A 104 6.70 -12.18 1.71
CA ARG A 104 7.70 -12.81 0.83
C ARG A 104 9.00 -12.00 0.76
N LEU A 105 8.88 -10.67 0.79
CA LEU A 105 10.00 -9.74 0.76
C LEU A 105 10.91 -9.93 1.98
N ALA A 106 10.34 -10.11 3.17
CA ALA A 106 11.06 -10.27 4.43
C ALA A 106 12.15 -11.36 4.40
N LEU A 107 11.92 -12.43 3.64
CA LEU A 107 12.83 -13.57 3.52
C LEU A 107 14.04 -13.30 2.59
N ARG A 108 14.00 -12.20 1.84
CA ARG A 108 15.03 -11.84 0.83
C ARG A 108 16.04 -10.83 1.34
N TYR A 109 15.81 -10.25 2.51
CA TYR A 109 16.59 -9.15 3.07
C TYR A 109 16.95 -9.42 4.53
N ARG A 110 18.06 -8.83 4.96
CA ARG A 110 18.50 -8.78 6.37
C ARG A 110 18.19 -7.43 6.99
N ALA A 111 18.13 -6.36 6.19
CA ALA A 111 17.82 -5.01 6.68
C ALA A 111 16.96 -4.22 5.68
N LEU A 112 15.83 -3.65 6.14
CA LEU A 112 14.91 -2.88 5.29
C LEU A 112 14.51 -1.53 5.90
N GLY A 113 14.61 -0.48 5.10
CA GLY A 113 13.97 0.80 5.37
C GLY A 113 12.52 0.78 4.89
N VAL A 114 11.60 1.35 5.66
CA VAL A 114 10.19 1.46 5.28
C VAL A 114 9.72 2.90 5.45
N ILE A 115 9.21 3.50 4.38
CA ILE A 115 8.45 4.75 4.47
C ILE A 115 6.96 4.44 4.33
N ALA A 116 6.14 4.88 5.27
CA ALA A 116 4.69 4.69 5.25
C ALA A 116 3.94 6.02 5.36
N ALA A 117 2.63 5.99 5.12
CA ALA A 117 1.79 7.16 5.30
C ALA A 117 1.72 7.60 6.77
N ASN A 118 1.59 6.66 7.70
CA ASN A 118 1.42 6.93 9.13
C ASN A 118 1.89 5.74 9.98
N ALA A 119 1.89 5.92 11.30
CA ALA A 119 2.42 4.92 12.23
C ALA A 119 1.62 3.62 12.26
N GLN A 120 0.30 3.66 12.05
CA GLN A 120 -0.53 2.45 12.01
C GLN A 120 -0.25 1.60 10.78
N GLY A 121 -0.13 2.23 9.61
CA GLY A 121 0.30 1.56 8.38
C GLY A 121 1.71 0.97 8.52
N LEU A 122 2.66 1.73 9.08
CA LEU A 122 4.01 1.25 9.33
C LEU A 122 4.02 0.04 10.28
N SER A 123 3.27 0.12 11.39
CA SER A 123 3.18 -0.98 12.36
C SER A 123 2.64 -2.28 11.75
N GLY A 124 1.64 -2.19 10.86
CA GLY A 124 1.15 -3.39 10.17
C GLY A 124 2.14 -3.98 9.18
N ILE A 125 2.92 -3.13 8.49
CA ILE A 125 4.01 -3.59 7.61
C ILE A 125 5.10 -4.26 8.44
N GLU A 126 5.55 -3.62 9.52
CA GLU A 126 6.56 -4.15 10.45
C GLU A 126 6.14 -5.50 11.00
N LYS A 127 4.89 -5.62 11.48
CA LYS A 127 4.34 -6.88 11.98
C LYS A 127 4.49 -8.01 10.96
N VAL A 128 4.07 -7.81 9.73
CA VAL A 128 4.11 -8.85 8.69
C VAL A 128 5.54 -9.19 8.27
N LEU A 129 6.43 -8.20 8.24
CA LEU A 129 7.84 -8.42 7.94
C LEU A 129 8.52 -9.26 9.04
N LEU A 130 8.31 -8.91 10.31
CA LEU A 130 8.94 -9.58 11.46
C LEU A 130 8.31 -10.95 11.77
N GLU A 131 7.02 -11.15 11.51
CA GLU A 131 6.40 -12.47 11.57
C GLU A 131 7.05 -13.45 10.57
N ALA A 132 7.47 -12.96 9.41
CA ALA A 132 8.12 -13.76 8.38
C ALA A 132 9.64 -13.92 8.59
N ASN A 133 10.31 -12.87 9.08
CA ASN A 133 11.73 -12.88 9.39
C ASN A 133 11.99 -12.13 10.71
N PRO A 134 12.00 -12.85 11.86
CA PRO A 134 12.24 -12.25 13.18
C PRO A 134 13.64 -11.63 13.37
N ALA A 135 14.58 -11.91 12.47
CA ALA A 135 15.95 -11.40 12.52
C ALA A 135 16.17 -10.21 11.56
N LEU A 136 15.10 -9.67 10.96
CA LEU A 136 15.16 -8.54 10.04
C LEU A 136 15.38 -7.24 10.81
N ASP A 137 16.44 -6.50 10.47
CA ASP A 137 16.64 -5.14 10.95
C ASP A 137 15.71 -4.19 10.20
N LEU A 138 14.99 -3.33 10.93
CA LEU A 138 14.02 -2.40 10.37
C LEU A 138 14.26 -0.97 10.83
N LEU A 139 14.24 -0.05 9.86
CA LEU A 139 14.10 1.37 10.11
C LEU A 139 12.80 1.85 9.47
N GLY A 140 12.06 2.69 10.17
CA GLY A 140 10.74 3.17 9.73
C GLY A 140 10.59 4.68 9.77
N ALA A 141 9.91 5.24 8.77
CA ALA A 141 9.52 6.65 8.74
C ALA A 141 8.06 6.81 8.29
N CYS A 142 7.39 7.85 8.80
CA CYS A 142 6.00 8.17 8.47
C CYS A 142 5.92 9.55 7.80
N ALA A 143 5.16 9.66 6.72
CA ALA A 143 5.10 10.88 5.92
C ALA A 143 3.70 11.20 5.38
N LEU A 144 2.69 11.34 6.26
CA LEU A 144 1.33 11.74 5.85
C LEU A 144 1.30 13.06 5.04
N PRO A 145 2.12 14.09 5.36
CA PRO A 145 2.21 15.28 4.53
C PRO A 145 2.61 15.01 3.07
N VAL A 146 3.42 13.98 2.81
CA VAL A 146 3.77 13.57 1.43
C VAL A 146 2.54 13.02 0.72
N VAL A 147 1.75 12.18 1.37
CA VAL A 147 0.48 11.67 0.80
C VAL A 147 -0.46 12.82 0.45
N LEU A 148 -0.61 13.81 1.34
CA LEU A 148 -1.43 14.99 1.08
C LEU A 148 -0.92 15.80 -0.12
N ALA A 149 0.40 15.92 -0.29
CA ALA A 149 0.99 16.62 -1.44
C ALA A 149 0.78 15.88 -2.76
N VAL A 150 0.87 14.53 -2.76
CA VAL A 150 0.53 13.71 -3.93
C VAL A 150 -0.92 13.95 -4.33
N GLU A 151 -1.87 13.92 -3.37
CA GLU A 151 -3.29 14.16 -3.69
C GLU A 151 -3.60 15.60 -4.12
N ALA A 152 -2.78 16.56 -3.69
CA ALA A 152 -2.85 17.95 -4.16
C ALA A 152 -2.22 18.16 -5.54
N GLY A 153 -1.66 17.12 -6.17
CA GLY A 153 -1.07 17.18 -7.51
C GLY A 153 0.30 17.85 -7.56
N MET A 154 1.04 17.88 -6.45
CA MET A 154 2.41 18.41 -6.43
C MET A 154 3.32 17.58 -7.35
N PRO A 155 4.10 18.18 -8.26
CA PRO A 155 5.00 17.45 -9.15
C PRO A 155 6.01 16.56 -8.40
N PRO A 156 6.37 15.37 -8.92
CA PRO A 156 7.26 14.43 -8.24
C PRO A 156 8.61 15.02 -7.82
N GLU A 157 9.26 15.80 -8.68
CA GLU A 157 10.58 16.38 -8.43
C GLU A 157 10.54 17.44 -7.34
N GLU A 158 9.47 18.24 -7.31
CA GLU A 158 9.21 19.23 -6.26
C GLU A 158 8.92 18.52 -4.93
N LEU A 159 8.11 17.47 -4.96
CA LEU A 159 7.77 16.68 -3.79
C LEU A 159 9.02 16.06 -3.15
N VAL A 160 9.88 15.43 -3.94
CA VAL A 160 11.13 14.81 -3.46
C VAL A 160 12.05 15.85 -2.80
N GLU A 161 12.14 17.06 -3.36
CA GLU A 161 12.95 18.14 -2.79
C GLU A 161 12.33 18.71 -1.52
N ARG A 162 11.05 19.12 -1.58
CA ARG A 162 10.33 19.78 -0.50
C ARG A 162 10.27 18.94 0.77
N TYR A 163 10.07 17.63 0.62
CA TYR A 163 10.00 16.69 1.75
C TYR A 163 11.33 15.99 2.03
N ARG A 164 12.41 16.41 1.38
CA ARG A 164 13.78 15.90 1.60
C ARG A 164 13.87 14.38 1.48
N LEU A 165 13.11 13.78 0.55
CA LEU A 165 13.00 12.33 0.44
C LEU A 165 14.32 11.67 0.05
N ALA A 166 15.17 12.35 -0.72
CA ALA A 166 16.52 11.86 -1.02
C ALA A 166 17.41 11.82 0.24
N ALA A 167 17.32 12.81 1.12
CA ALA A 167 18.04 12.81 2.39
C ALA A 167 17.50 11.74 3.35
N LEU A 168 16.19 11.51 3.36
CA LEU A 168 15.59 10.41 4.11
C LEU A 168 16.07 9.04 3.59
N ALA A 169 16.12 8.85 2.27
CA ALA A 169 16.67 7.64 1.65
C ALA A 169 18.17 7.46 1.98
N ALA A 170 18.94 8.55 2.04
CA ALA A 170 20.33 8.52 2.47
C ALA A 170 20.46 8.10 3.94
N TRP A 171 19.61 8.62 4.83
CA TRP A 171 19.59 8.20 6.24
C TRP A 171 19.32 6.70 6.41
N PHE A 172 18.40 6.12 5.63
CA PHE A 172 18.21 4.67 5.62
C PHE A 172 19.45 3.92 5.12
N ALA A 173 20.10 4.41 4.07
CA ALA A 173 21.32 3.80 3.53
C ALA A 173 22.49 3.86 4.53
N ASP A 174 22.68 4.99 5.20
CA ASP A 174 23.69 5.20 6.24
C ASP A 174 23.42 4.31 7.47
N GLY A 175 22.15 4.03 7.74
CA GLY A 175 21.69 3.04 8.72
C GLY A 175 21.89 1.58 8.31
N GLY A 176 22.46 1.30 7.13
CA GLY A 176 22.76 -0.05 6.66
C GLY A 176 21.58 -0.78 6.00
N MET A 177 20.49 -0.09 5.65
CA MET A 177 19.35 -0.72 5.00
C MET A 177 19.68 -1.12 3.56
N GLU A 178 19.24 -2.31 3.15
CA GLU A 178 19.55 -2.86 1.82
C GLU A 178 18.60 -2.35 0.73
N ALA A 179 17.40 -1.89 1.12
CA ALA A 179 16.40 -1.29 0.25
C ALA A 179 15.43 -0.39 1.04
N LEU A 180 14.73 0.49 0.33
CA LEU A 180 13.63 1.29 0.85
C LEU A 180 12.29 0.83 0.28
N VAL A 181 11.43 0.29 1.14
CA VAL A 181 10.06 -0.08 0.82
C VAL A 181 9.18 1.16 0.77
N LEU A 182 8.52 1.37 -0.36
CA LEU A 182 7.48 2.38 -0.56
C LEU A 182 6.15 1.87 0.03
N GLY A 183 6.04 1.91 1.36
CA GLY A 183 4.92 1.41 2.16
C GLY A 183 3.63 2.24 2.10
N CYS A 184 3.39 2.96 1.00
CA CYS A 184 2.13 3.63 0.71
C CYS A 184 1.90 3.60 -0.81
N THR A 185 0.67 3.35 -1.23
CA THR A 185 0.32 3.23 -2.64
C THR A 185 0.32 4.56 -3.40
N HIS A 186 0.43 5.69 -2.69
CA HIS A 186 0.75 6.99 -3.29
C HIS A 186 2.23 7.15 -3.66
N PHE A 187 3.14 6.40 -3.04
CA PHE A 187 4.58 6.65 -3.17
C PHE A 187 5.21 6.20 -4.50
N PRO A 188 4.68 5.22 -5.25
CA PRO A 188 5.10 4.98 -6.63
C PRO A 188 5.04 6.22 -7.52
N TYR A 189 4.15 7.18 -7.22
CA TYR A 189 4.03 8.46 -7.93
C TYR A 189 5.36 9.23 -8.06
N PHE A 190 6.20 9.19 -7.03
CA PHE A 190 7.49 9.89 -7.02
C PHE A 190 8.70 8.95 -7.13
N LYS A 191 8.48 7.65 -7.38
CA LYS A 191 9.54 6.63 -7.38
C LYS A 191 10.67 6.98 -8.34
N GLU A 192 10.37 7.36 -9.58
CA GLU A 192 11.39 7.70 -10.58
C GLU A 192 12.18 8.97 -10.19
N ALA A 193 11.48 10.00 -9.70
CA ALA A 193 12.13 11.24 -9.22
C ALA A 193 13.05 10.99 -8.01
N LEU A 194 12.68 10.07 -7.12
CA LEU A 194 13.52 9.65 -6.00
C LEU A 194 14.68 8.76 -6.46
N ALA A 195 14.43 7.80 -7.35
CA ALA A 195 15.44 6.89 -7.89
C ALA A 195 16.58 7.65 -8.59
N ALA A 196 16.27 8.76 -9.26
CA ALA A 196 17.28 9.64 -9.86
C ALA A 196 18.21 10.32 -8.82
N ARG A 197 17.85 10.30 -7.52
CA ARG A 197 18.54 11.01 -6.44
C ARG A 197 19.02 10.10 -5.30
N THR A 198 18.86 8.79 -5.42
CA THR A 198 19.31 7.81 -4.42
C THR A 198 19.92 6.58 -5.08
N ARG A 199 20.88 5.96 -4.39
CA ARG A 199 21.42 4.64 -4.77
C ARG A 199 20.73 3.48 -4.03
N LEU A 200 19.92 3.80 -3.01
CA LEU A 200 19.19 2.80 -2.24
C LEU A 200 18.07 2.23 -3.12
N PRO A 201 18.03 0.90 -3.37
CA PRO A 201 16.98 0.29 -4.17
C PRO A 201 15.59 0.59 -3.62
N LEU A 202 14.66 0.98 -4.49
CA LEU A 202 13.28 1.28 -4.13
C LEU A 202 12.37 0.08 -4.42
N VAL A 203 11.62 -0.37 -3.43
CA VAL A 203 10.70 -1.51 -3.54
C VAL A 203 9.25 -1.02 -3.57
N ASP A 204 8.55 -1.38 -4.63
CA ASP A 204 7.11 -1.14 -4.84
C ASP A 204 6.40 -2.51 -4.91
N PRO A 205 5.39 -2.78 -4.06
CA PRO A 205 4.70 -4.06 -4.05
C PRO A 205 3.73 -4.29 -5.22
N ALA A 206 3.35 -3.26 -5.99
CA ALA A 206 2.22 -3.32 -6.92
C ALA A 206 2.32 -4.44 -7.97
N GLU A 207 3.52 -4.67 -8.51
CA GLU A 207 3.75 -5.69 -9.53
C GLU A 207 3.58 -7.11 -8.99
N GLU A 208 4.15 -7.39 -7.82
CA GLU A 208 4.00 -8.71 -7.18
C GLU A 208 2.57 -8.93 -6.68
N MET A 209 1.87 -7.87 -6.22
CA MET A 209 0.45 -7.96 -5.91
C MET A 209 -0.37 -8.38 -7.14
N LEU A 210 -0.09 -7.80 -8.30
CA LEU A 210 -0.80 -8.16 -9.52
C LEU A 210 -0.51 -9.60 -9.95
N ARG A 211 0.75 -10.04 -9.85
CA ARG A 211 1.14 -11.42 -10.12
C ARG A 211 0.38 -12.40 -9.22
N LEU A 212 0.24 -12.08 -7.94
CA LEU A 212 -0.56 -12.85 -6.98
C LEU A 212 -2.05 -12.88 -7.30
N LEU A 213 -2.60 -11.79 -7.83
CA LEU A 213 -4.02 -11.68 -8.15
C LEU A 213 -4.43 -12.46 -9.40
N THR A 214 -3.49 -12.65 -10.33
CA THR A 214 -3.72 -13.23 -11.66
C THR A 214 -3.34 -14.71 -11.78
N GLN A 215 -2.63 -15.26 -10.80
CA GLN A 215 -2.43 -16.71 -10.61
C GLN A 215 -3.73 -17.43 -10.25
#